data_AF-A0A9D8Q2G3-F1
#
_entry.id   AF-A0A9D8Q2G3-F1
#
_cell.length_a   1.000
_cell.length_b   1.000
_cell.length_c   1.000
_cell.angle_alpha   90.00
_cell.angle_beta   90.00
_cell.angle_gamma   90.00
#
_symmetry.space_group_name_H-M   'P 1'
#
loop_
_entity.id
_entity.type
_entity.pdbx_description
1 polymer ?
#
loop_
_entity_poly.entity_id
_entity_poly.type
_entity_poly.pdbx_seq_one_letter_code
_entity_poly.pdbx_strand_id
1 'polypeptide(L)'
;MSASKSNPYDAVAYPGHAFSQTHPGHLATIAHFHGMSPAPTATMRVLELGCGSGGNLIPMALQSPGASFIGIDLSASAIARAKAEAEALGLRNIAFRHLDIMAADAGLGSFDYILVHGVYSWVPPFVRERILALFGELLRPQGIAYVSYNALPGCRLRDLARDVMLYETRDIEEPLERVRVARAAIKRFAEATDPGSFYGAALRERLQQIDEIPDNVLYHDDLNPGARAFALHEVLDAAAPHGLQFLAEASFPNNFGGAQGPAQQILNAIPADEPLRQEQSLDLLIGRCFRQTLLCRSDIALQRGFSRFTLASYHLAANVREAEEKDDRPGVGGFLFGSDVRLAVDLESAKAALRVLGQAWPGSIGHAELVASALDEARDSLGPDIERETGRLNEALAAIYRAGLLEISLEPHRLITAVGERPVASLLARRQALAGNEVTDLRHRAVALDGVVVRKFVSLLDGTRTAPMLLAEMNAFLAEAHAAGRDAADLPRRATAEEVEMHLRDVARLGLLAG
;
A
#
# COMPACT_ATOMS: atom_id res chain seq x y z
N MET A 1 -8.50 -43.87 4.72
CA MET A 1 -7.61 -42.86 5.32
C MET A 1 -6.70 -42.35 4.22
N SER A 2 -7.09 -41.25 3.57
CA SER A 2 -6.28 -40.59 2.56
C SER A 2 -5.28 -39.70 3.28
N ALA A 3 -3.98 -39.92 3.05
CA ALA A 3 -2.94 -39.03 3.53
C ALA A 3 -3.22 -37.63 2.98
N SER A 4 -3.46 -36.68 3.90
CA SER A 4 -3.56 -35.25 3.63
C SER A 4 -2.33 -34.83 2.82
N LYS A 5 -2.48 -34.64 1.50
CA LYS A 5 -1.46 -33.96 0.69
C LYS A 5 -1.22 -32.61 1.35
N SER A 6 -0.02 -32.36 1.84
CA SER A 6 0.38 -31.06 2.37
C SER A 6 0.08 -29.99 1.33
N ASN A 7 -0.66 -28.95 1.70
CA ASN A 7 -0.92 -27.83 0.81
C ASN A 7 0.44 -27.22 0.42
N PRO A 8 0.79 -27.09 -0.88
CA PRO A 8 2.03 -26.45 -1.32
C PRO A 8 2.23 -25.05 -0.71
N TYR A 9 1.15 -24.34 -0.37
CA TYR A 9 1.16 -23.06 0.34
C TYR A 9 1.70 -23.14 1.79
N ASP A 10 1.61 -24.31 2.44
CA ASP A 10 2.16 -24.52 3.78
C ASP A 10 3.65 -24.90 3.75
N ALA A 11 4.20 -25.27 2.59
CA ALA A 11 5.59 -25.71 2.47
C ALA A 11 6.60 -24.55 2.50
N VAL A 12 6.20 -23.37 1.99
CA VAL A 12 6.99 -22.13 2.04
C VAL A 12 6.07 -21.00 2.49
N ALA A 13 6.35 -20.36 3.61
CA ALA A 13 5.48 -19.30 4.12
C ALA A 13 5.51 -18.06 3.21
N TYR A 14 4.34 -17.63 2.73
CA TYR A 14 4.18 -16.31 2.13
C TYR A 14 4.12 -15.26 3.26
N PRO A 15 4.85 -14.14 3.14
CA PRO A 15 4.89 -13.13 4.18
C PRO A 15 3.56 -12.37 4.23
N GLY A 16 3.03 -12.19 5.45
CA GLY A 16 1.81 -11.42 5.67
C GLY A 16 2.16 -9.95 5.87
N HIS A 17 1.86 -9.11 4.86
CA HIS A 17 2.17 -7.68 4.89
C HIS A 17 0.91 -6.82 5.08
N ALA A 18 1.13 -5.58 5.49
CA ALA A 18 0.14 -4.51 5.42
C ALA A 18 0.23 -3.81 4.07
N PHE A 19 -0.93 -3.62 3.42
CA PHE A 19 -1.00 -3.00 2.10
C PHE A 19 -1.86 -1.73 2.18
N SER A 20 -1.23 -0.56 2.28
CA SER A 20 -1.95 0.72 2.45
C SER A 20 -3.11 0.93 1.45
N GLN A 21 -2.95 0.48 0.21
CA GLN A 21 -3.97 0.54 -0.84
C GLN A 21 -5.24 -0.30 -0.57
N THR A 22 -5.20 -1.28 0.33
CA THR A 22 -6.37 -2.07 0.73
C THR A 22 -7.10 -1.46 1.91
N HIS A 23 -6.52 -0.44 2.55
CA HIS A 23 -7.06 0.14 3.76
C HIS A 23 -8.44 0.77 3.49
N PRO A 24 -9.50 0.40 4.24
CA PRO A 24 -10.84 0.91 3.99
C PRO A 24 -10.97 2.43 3.98
N GLY A 25 -10.17 3.16 4.78
CA GLY A 25 -10.15 4.64 4.73
C GLY A 25 -9.69 5.20 3.37
N HIS A 26 -8.76 4.52 2.71
CA HIS A 26 -8.32 4.86 1.35
C HIS A 26 -9.43 4.54 0.34
N LEU A 27 -9.99 3.33 0.43
CA LEU A 27 -11.08 2.89 -0.46
C LEU A 27 -12.33 3.78 -0.34
N ALA A 28 -12.70 4.17 0.88
CA ALA A 28 -13.78 5.08 1.18
C ALA A 28 -13.56 6.44 0.50
N THR A 29 -12.33 6.95 0.57
CA THR A 29 -11.99 8.23 -0.02
C THR A 29 -12.17 8.23 -1.54
N ILE A 30 -11.72 7.16 -2.21
CA ILE A 30 -11.93 6.98 -3.65
C ILE A 30 -13.43 6.82 -3.97
N ALA A 31 -14.16 6.03 -3.19
CA ALA A 31 -15.58 5.84 -3.39
C ALA A 31 -16.38 7.15 -3.26
N HIS A 32 -16.07 7.96 -2.25
CA HIS A 32 -16.69 9.26 -2.05
C HIS A 32 -16.32 10.26 -3.14
N PHE A 33 -15.08 10.22 -3.65
CA PHE A 33 -14.70 10.99 -4.85
C PHE A 33 -15.64 10.68 -6.02
N HIS A 34 -16.04 9.41 -6.17
CA HIS A 34 -17.00 8.97 -7.18
C HIS A 34 -18.48 9.09 -6.76
N GLY A 35 -18.78 9.84 -5.70
CA GLY A 35 -20.15 10.16 -5.27
C GLY A 35 -20.83 9.10 -4.41
N MET A 36 -20.11 8.08 -3.94
CA MET A 36 -20.63 7.12 -2.97
C MET A 36 -20.65 7.69 -1.55
N SER A 37 -21.38 7.03 -0.66
CA SER A 37 -21.40 7.33 0.79
C SER A 37 -20.96 6.09 1.56
N PRO A 38 -19.65 5.81 1.59
CA PRO A 38 -19.10 4.59 2.16
C PRO A 38 -19.20 4.59 3.69
N ALA A 39 -19.14 3.41 4.30
CA ALA A 39 -19.17 3.29 5.76
C ALA A 39 -17.87 3.85 6.38
N PRO A 40 -17.97 4.63 7.47
CA PRO A 40 -16.79 5.22 8.12
C PRO A 40 -15.94 4.15 8.80
N THR A 41 -14.62 4.40 8.88
CA THR A 41 -13.65 3.42 9.39
C THR A 41 -13.91 3.01 10.83
N ALA A 42 -14.55 3.89 11.61
CA ALA A 42 -14.87 3.66 13.01
C ALA A 42 -15.92 2.55 13.26
N THR A 43 -16.76 2.22 12.27
CA THR A 43 -17.91 1.30 12.46
C THR A 43 -18.10 0.28 11.33
N MET A 44 -17.17 0.24 10.38
CA MET A 44 -17.25 -0.63 9.21
C MET A 44 -17.17 -2.12 9.54
N ARG A 45 -17.65 -2.94 8.61
CA ARG A 45 -17.42 -4.39 8.58
C ARG A 45 -16.57 -4.77 7.37
N VAL A 46 -15.47 -5.46 7.62
CA VAL A 46 -14.48 -5.84 6.59
C VAL A 46 -14.36 -7.35 6.51
N LEU A 47 -14.39 -7.89 5.30
CA LEU A 47 -14.06 -9.29 4.99
C LEU A 47 -12.79 -9.32 4.14
N GLU A 48 -11.83 -10.18 4.47
CA GLU A 48 -10.70 -10.50 3.59
C GLU A 48 -10.76 -11.98 3.19
N LEU A 49 -10.78 -12.23 1.88
CA LEU A 49 -10.68 -13.58 1.31
C LEU A 49 -9.21 -13.88 0.96
N GLY A 50 -8.66 -14.95 1.54
CA GLY A 50 -7.22 -15.23 1.47
C GLY A 50 -6.42 -14.35 2.41
N CYS A 51 -6.84 -14.24 3.68
CA CYS A 51 -6.23 -13.34 4.65
C CYS A 51 -4.84 -13.77 5.15
N GLY A 52 -4.37 -14.97 4.78
CA GLY A 52 -3.12 -15.55 5.25
C GLY A 52 -3.01 -15.52 6.78
N SER A 53 -1.90 -14.99 7.28
CA SER A 53 -1.65 -14.84 8.72
C SER A 53 -2.23 -13.56 9.32
N GLY A 54 -3.12 -12.86 8.61
CA GLY A 54 -3.83 -11.68 9.13
C GLY A 54 -3.02 -10.38 9.14
N GLY A 55 -1.85 -10.34 8.50
CA GLY A 55 -0.96 -9.17 8.50
C GLY A 55 -1.62 -7.89 7.97
N ASN A 56 -2.63 -8.03 7.10
CA ASN A 56 -3.39 -6.91 6.56
C ASN A 56 -4.54 -6.47 7.47
N LEU A 57 -5.27 -7.40 8.11
CA LEU A 57 -6.43 -7.06 8.95
C LEU A 57 -6.07 -6.67 10.38
N ILE A 58 -5.02 -7.25 10.96
CA ILE A 58 -4.63 -7.02 12.36
C ILE A 58 -4.32 -5.53 12.64
N PRO A 59 -3.52 -4.82 11.81
CA PRO A 59 -3.29 -3.40 12.01
C PRO A 59 -4.57 -2.56 11.90
N MET A 60 -5.47 -2.90 10.97
CA MET A 60 -6.76 -2.21 10.81
C MET A 60 -7.65 -2.40 12.05
N ALA A 61 -7.69 -3.62 12.60
CA ALA A 61 -8.46 -3.94 13.79
C ALA A 61 -7.97 -3.21 15.03
N LEU A 62 -6.65 -3.03 15.19
CA LEU A 62 -6.06 -2.20 16.25
C LEU A 62 -6.46 -0.73 16.13
N GLN A 63 -6.42 -0.18 14.90
CA GLN A 63 -6.71 1.24 14.65
C GLN A 63 -8.21 1.57 14.71
N SER A 64 -9.07 0.57 14.52
CA SER A 64 -10.53 0.74 14.47
C SER A 64 -11.28 -0.18 15.46
N PRO A 65 -11.22 0.09 16.78
CA PRO A 65 -11.85 -0.76 17.80
C PRO A 65 -13.38 -0.95 17.67
N GLY A 66 -14.07 0.01 17.03
CA GLY A 66 -15.51 -0.06 16.79
C GLY A 66 -15.93 -0.78 15.50
N ALA A 67 -14.98 -1.08 14.61
CA ALA A 67 -15.20 -1.85 13.38
C ALA A 67 -15.09 -3.35 13.65
N SER A 68 -15.62 -4.19 12.76
CA SER A 68 -15.51 -5.66 12.85
C SER A 68 -14.86 -6.27 11.62
N PHE A 69 -13.96 -7.23 11.84
CA PHE A 69 -13.13 -7.82 10.78
C PHE A 69 -13.31 -9.34 10.74
N ILE A 70 -13.42 -9.90 9.54
CA ILE A 70 -13.39 -11.35 9.31
C ILE A 70 -12.32 -11.65 8.24
N GLY A 71 -11.39 -12.54 8.57
CA GLY A 71 -10.44 -13.10 7.61
C GLY A 71 -10.73 -14.57 7.39
N ILE A 72 -10.76 -15.00 6.13
CA ILE A 72 -10.84 -16.42 5.78
C ILE A 72 -9.64 -16.84 4.93
N ASP A 73 -9.13 -18.04 5.16
CA ASP A 73 -8.04 -18.60 4.38
C ASP A 73 -8.12 -20.14 4.34
N LEU A 74 -7.57 -20.73 3.28
CA LEU A 74 -7.47 -22.17 3.09
C LEU A 74 -6.34 -22.80 3.93
N SER A 75 -5.31 -22.03 4.30
CA SER A 75 -4.21 -22.51 5.13
C SER A 75 -4.59 -22.51 6.62
N ALA A 76 -4.76 -23.71 7.18
CA ALA A 76 -4.97 -23.88 8.62
C ALA A 76 -3.80 -23.33 9.44
N SER A 77 -2.56 -23.44 8.94
CA SER A 77 -1.35 -22.96 9.63
C SER A 77 -1.29 -21.44 9.68
N ALA A 78 -1.68 -20.76 8.59
CA ALA A 78 -1.75 -19.30 8.54
C ALA A 78 -2.85 -18.77 9.47
N ILE A 79 -4.03 -19.39 9.48
CA ILE A 79 -5.12 -19.04 10.40
C ILE A 79 -4.74 -19.24 11.86
N ALA A 80 -4.00 -20.30 12.20
CA ALA A 80 -3.52 -20.51 13.55
C ALA A 80 -2.57 -19.38 14.00
N ARG A 81 -1.64 -18.96 13.14
CA ARG A 81 -0.76 -17.80 13.39
C ARG A 81 -1.55 -16.50 13.54
N ALA A 82 -2.53 -16.26 12.67
CA ALA A 82 -3.39 -15.08 12.74
C ALA A 82 -4.16 -14.97 14.06
N LYS A 83 -4.73 -16.10 14.52
CA LYS A 83 -5.42 -16.18 15.82
C LYS A 83 -4.48 -15.93 16.99
N ALA A 84 -3.29 -16.53 16.98
CA ALA A 84 -2.31 -16.36 18.04
C ALA A 84 -1.85 -14.89 18.16
N GLU A 85 -1.60 -14.22 17.03
CA GLU A 85 -1.20 -12.81 17.07
C GLU A 85 -2.36 -11.89 17.50
N ALA A 86 -3.59 -12.14 17.03
CA ALA A 86 -4.76 -11.39 17.49
C ALA A 86 -5.01 -11.56 19.00
N GLU A 87 -4.83 -12.76 19.55
CA GLU A 87 -4.91 -13.04 20.98
C GLU A 87 -3.79 -12.33 21.76
N ALA A 88 -2.55 -12.38 21.27
CA ALA A 88 -1.41 -11.71 21.89
C ALA A 88 -1.56 -10.18 21.93
N LEU A 89 -2.30 -9.61 20.97
CA LEU A 89 -2.65 -8.19 20.89
C LEU A 89 -3.95 -7.83 21.64
N GLY A 90 -4.64 -8.83 22.20
CA GLY A 90 -5.89 -8.62 22.94
C GLY A 90 -7.08 -8.18 22.07
N LEU A 91 -7.05 -8.45 20.77
CA LEU A 91 -8.08 -8.03 19.83
C LEU A 91 -9.37 -8.83 20.02
N ARG A 92 -10.51 -8.13 20.05
CA ARG A 92 -11.86 -8.71 20.20
C ARG A 92 -12.77 -8.47 19.02
N ASN A 93 -12.35 -7.60 18.11
CA ASN A 93 -13.12 -7.13 16.96
C ASN A 93 -12.70 -7.81 15.63
N ILE A 94 -11.90 -8.86 15.69
CA ILE A 94 -11.45 -9.62 14.52
C ILE A 94 -11.67 -11.13 14.73
N ALA A 95 -12.10 -11.83 13.68
CA ALA A 95 -12.27 -13.28 13.68
C ALA A 95 -11.61 -13.91 12.45
N PHE A 96 -10.77 -14.92 12.66
CA PHE A 96 -10.15 -15.70 11.59
C PHE A 96 -10.79 -17.09 11.46
N ARG A 97 -11.14 -17.49 10.24
CA ARG A 97 -11.78 -18.78 9.95
C ARG A 97 -10.96 -19.55 8.92
N HIS A 98 -10.59 -20.79 9.25
CA HIS A 98 -10.09 -21.74 8.27
C HIS A 98 -11.28 -22.20 7.43
N LEU A 99 -11.41 -21.65 6.24
CA LEU A 99 -12.57 -21.80 5.37
C LEU A 99 -12.15 -21.62 3.92
N ASP A 100 -12.51 -22.60 3.09
CA ASP A 100 -12.36 -22.51 1.64
C ASP A 100 -13.32 -21.43 1.10
N ILE A 101 -12.84 -20.57 0.20
CA ILE A 101 -13.65 -19.57 -0.52
C ILE A 101 -14.86 -20.23 -1.20
N MET A 102 -14.70 -21.46 -1.71
CA MET A 102 -15.79 -22.22 -2.33
C MET A 102 -16.92 -22.57 -1.35
N ALA A 103 -16.61 -22.64 -0.05
CA ALA A 103 -17.56 -22.93 1.01
C ALA A 103 -18.06 -21.68 1.76
N ALA A 104 -17.53 -20.49 1.45
CA ALA A 104 -18.03 -19.24 1.99
C ALA A 104 -19.42 -18.94 1.42
N ASP A 105 -20.33 -18.41 2.24
CA ASP A 105 -21.71 -18.11 1.87
C ASP A 105 -22.28 -16.92 2.68
N ALA A 106 -23.59 -16.67 2.51
CA ALA A 106 -24.32 -15.62 3.21
C ALA A 106 -24.28 -15.72 4.76
N GLY A 107 -23.90 -16.87 5.33
CA GLY A 107 -23.71 -17.06 6.76
C GLY A 107 -22.56 -16.24 7.36
N LEU A 108 -21.67 -15.68 6.52
CA LEU A 108 -20.68 -14.69 6.96
C LEU A 108 -21.32 -13.31 7.26
N GLY A 109 -22.52 -13.05 6.71
CA GLY A 109 -23.22 -11.77 6.78
C GLY A 109 -22.78 -10.78 5.69
N SER A 110 -23.15 -9.51 5.84
CA SER A 110 -22.84 -8.46 4.86
C SER A 110 -21.76 -7.48 5.32
N PHE A 111 -20.97 -6.99 4.36
CA PHE A 111 -19.76 -6.20 4.61
C PHE A 111 -19.77 -4.87 3.86
N ASP A 112 -19.16 -3.86 4.48
CA ASP A 112 -18.93 -2.55 3.86
C ASP A 112 -17.70 -2.60 2.95
N TYR A 113 -16.72 -3.44 3.28
CA TYR A 113 -15.52 -3.66 2.47
C TYR A 113 -15.23 -5.15 2.34
N ILE A 114 -14.98 -5.62 1.11
CA ILE A 114 -14.51 -6.99 0.87
C ILE A 114 -13.18 -6.92 0.11
N LEU A 115 -12.15 -7.53 0.66
CA LEU A 115 -10.77 -7.44 0.17
C LEU A 115 -10.30 -8.80 -0.36
N VAL A 116 -9.69 -8.77 -1.55
CA VAL A 116 -9.03 -9.92 -2.17
C VAL A 116 -7.69 -9.46 -2.72
N HIS A 117 -6.63 -9.63 -1.95
CA HIS A 117 -5.30 -9.20 -2.34
C HIS A 117 -4.41 -10.41 -2.62
N GLY A 118 -3.86 -10.51 -3.83
CA GLY A 118 -2.89 -11.55 -4.17
C GLY A 118 -3.49 -12.96 -4.28
N VAL A 119 -4.78 -13.07 -4.65
CA VAL A 119 -5.47 -14.38 -4.80
C VAL A 119 -5.97 -14.60 -6.22
N TYR A 120 -6.62 -13.61 -6.82
CA TYR A 120 -7.41 -13.78 -8.06
C TYR A 120 -6.60 -14.37 -9.23
N SER A 121 -5.33 -13.96 -9.39
CA SER A 121 -4.44 -14.47 -10.43
C SER A 121 -3.94 -15.90 -10.26
N TRP A 122 -4.03 -16.44 -9.05
CA TRP A 122 -3.37 -17.70 -8.67
C TRP A 122 -4.35 -18.85 -8.50
N VAL A 123 -5.65 -18.57 -8.58
CA VAL A 123 -6.71 -19.56 -8.36
C VAL A 123 -7.39 -19.99 -9.65
N PRO A 124 -7.93 -21.23 -9.72
CA PRO A 124 -8.67 -21.72 -10.88
C PRO A 124 -9.90 -20.87 -11.26
N PRO A 125 -10.41 -20.99 -12.50
CA PRO A 125 -11.56 -20.21 -12.97
C PRO A 125 -12.79 -20.25 -12.07
N PHE A 126 -13.15 -21.43 -11.55
CA PHE A 126 -14.31 -21.60 -10.67
C PHE A 126 -14.17 -20.87 -9.33
N VAL A 127 -12.93 -20.72 -8.80
CA VAL A 127 -12.69 -19.95 -7.58
C VAL A 127 -12.81 -18.45 -7.88
N ARG A 128 -12.32 -17.99 -9.04
CA ARG A 128 -12.46 -16.58 -9.46
C ARG A 128 -13.92 -16.19 -9.61
N GLU A 129 -14.72 -17.04 -10.26
CA GLU A 129 -16.17 -16.87 -10.33
C GLU A 129 -16.78 -16.77 -8.93
N ARG A 130 -16.42 -17.69 -8.01
CA ARG A 130 -16.91 -17.65 -6.63
C ARG A 130 -16.54 -16.35 -5.91
N ILE A 131 -15.33 -15.82 -6.10
CA ILE A 131 -14.91 -14.53 -5.53
C ILE A 131 -15.86 -13.41 -5.98
N LEU A 132 -16.15 -13.32 -7.27
CA LEU A 132 -17.04 -12.28 -7.81
C LEU A 132 -18.50 -12.49 -7.38
N ALA A 133 -18.95 -13.74 -7.27
CA ALA A 133 -20.26 -14.06 -6.70
C ALA A 133 -20.39 -13.61 -5.24
N LEU A 134 -19.36 -13.87 -4.41
CA LEU A 134 -19.32 -13.43 -3.01
C LEU A 134 -19.36 -11.90 -2.89
N PHE A 135 -18.73 -11.17 -3.81
CA PHE A 135 -18.88 -9.71 -3.87
C PHE A 135 -20.34 -9.33 -4.11
N GLY A 136 -21.03 -9.93 -5.08
CA GLY A 136 -22.45 -9.65 -5.33
C GLY A 136 -23.38 -10.03 -4.16
N GLU A 137 -23.08 -11.13 -3.47
CA GLU A 137 -23.89 -11.68 -2.38
C GLU A 137 -23.71 -10.95 -1.05
N LEU A 138 -22.48 -10.59 -0.70
CA LEU A 138 -22.13 -10.13 0.66
C LEU A 138 -21.89 -8.63 0.76
N LEU A 139 -21.76 -7.92 -0.36
CA LEU A 139 -21.49 -6.48 -0.34
C LEU A 139 -22.75 -5.69 -0.01
N ARG A 140 -22.64 -4.79 0.97
CA ARG A 140 -23.69 -3.83 1.30
C ARG A 140 -23.92 -2.84 0.15
N PRO A 141 -25.07 -2.13 0.10
CA PRO A 141 -25.39 -1.17 -0.96
C PRO A 141 -24.27 -0.18 -1.31
N GLN A 142 -23.70 0.48 -0.29
CA GLN A 142 -22.59 1.43 -0.43
C GLN A 142 -21.20 0.80 -0.24
N GLY A 143 -21.13 -0.54 -0.29
CA GLY A 143 -19.90 -1.27 -0.03
C GLY A 143 -18.94 -1.24 -1.22
N ILE A 144 -17.66 -1.48 -0.92
CA ILE A 144 -16.58 -1.50 -1.91
C ILE A 144 -15.90 -2.87 -1.87
N ALA A 145 -15.78 -3.51 -3.04
CA ALA A 145 -14.98 -4.70 -3.22
C ALA A 145 -13.62 -4.32 -3.81
N TYR A 146 -12.54 -4.86 -3.26
CA TYR A 146 -11.18 -4.71 -3.76
C TYR A 146 -10.69 -6.06 -4.29
N VAL A 147 -10.12 -6.07 -5.50
CA VAL A 147 -9.45 -7.24 -6.05
C VAL A 147 -8.15 -6.85 -6.74
N SER A 148 -7.04 -7.52 -6.39
CA SER A 148 -5.77 -7.37 -7.09
C SER A 148 -5.40 -8.58 -7.94
N TYR A 149 -4.77 -8.31 -9.09
CA TYR A 149 -4.41 -9.33 -10.07
C TYR A 149 -3.29 -8.86 -11.00
N ASN A 150 -2.53 -9.83 -11.51
CA ASN A 150 -1.58 -9.64 -12.60
C ASN A 150 -2.32 -9.13 -13.84
N ALA A 151 -1.79 -8.10 -14.50
CA ALA A 151 -2.48 -7.40 -15.59
C ALA A 151 -1.83 -7.63 -16.96
N LEU A 152 -2.67 -7.63 -17.99
CA LEU A 152 -2.24 -7.59 -19.38
C LEU A 152 -2.20 -6.13 -19.88
N PRO A 153 -1.30 -5.82 -20.83
CA PRO A 153 -0.38 -6.72 -21.51
C PRO A 153 0.97 -6.93 -20.79
N GLY A 154 1.28 -6.17 -19.74
CA GLY A 154 2.62 -6.09 -19.14
C GLY A 154 3.19 -7.44 -18.70
N CYS A 155 2.35 -8.29 -18.10
CA CYS A 155 2.80 -9.63 -17.69
C CYS A 155 3.26 -10.53 -18.84
N ARG A 156 2.91 -10.24 -20.11
CA ARG A 156 3.41 -11.05 -21.24
C ARG A 156 4.94 -11.06 -21.33
N LEU A 157 5.60 -9.95 -20.94
CA LEU A 157 7.07 -9.90 -20.92
C LEU A 157 7.64 -10.76 -19.79
N ARG A 158 6.99 -10.75 -18.62
CA ARG A 158 7.34 -11.64 -17.51
C ARG A 158 7.17 -13.11 -17.91
N ASP A 159 6.09 -13.43 -18.61
CA ASP A 159 5.74 -14.80 -18.98
C ASP A 159 6.79 -15.44 -19.90
N LEU A 160 7.51 -14.66 -20.72
CA LEU A 160 8.64 -15.17 -21.54
C LEU A 160 9.74 -15.82 -20.68
N ALA A 161 10.14 -15.17 -19.58
CA ALA A 161 11.11 -15.73 -18.65
C ALA A 161 10.50 -16.87 -17.82
N ARG A 162 9.20 -16.77 -17.55
CA ARG A 162 8.46 -17.76 -16.78
C ARG A 162 8.37 -19.10 -17.48
N ASP A 163 8.16 -19.12 -18.79
CA ASP A 163 8.12 -20.33 -19.60
C ASP A 163 9.42 -21.13 -19.50
N VAL A 164 10.57 -20.44 -19.52
CA VAL A 164 11.89 -21.06 -19.31
C VAL A 164 11.97 -21.72 -17.93
N MET A 165 11.62 -20.98 -16.88
CA MET A 165 11.71 -21.47 -15.51
C MET A 165 10.75 -22.64 -15.24
N LEU A 166 9.51 -22.57 -15.72
CA LEU A 166 8.52 -23.63 -15.56
C LEU A 166 8.91 -24.89 -16.34
N TYR A 167 9.44 -24.73 -17.55
CA TYR A 167 9.92 -25.87 -18.33
C TYR A 167 11.05 -26.61 -17.61
N GLU A 168 12.04 -25.88 -17.09
CA GLU A 168 13.21 -26.48 -16.44
C GLU A 168 12.89 -27.07 -15.05
N THR A 169 11.78 -26.65 -14.42
CA THR A 169 11.34 -27.15 -13.11
C THR A 169 10.19 -28.15 -13.16
N ARG A 170 9.71 -28.52 -14.36
CA ARG A 170 8.49 -29.34 -14.57
C ARG A 170 8.50 -30.71 -13.88
N ASP A 171 9.69 -31.29 -13.71
CA ASP A 171 9.90 -32.63 -13.14
C ASP A 171 10.40 -32.57 -11.67
N ILE A 172 10.35 -31.38 -11.05
CA ILE A 172 10.84 -31.13 -9.69
C ILE A 172 9.65 -30.81 -8.78
N GLU A 173 9.49 -31.60 -7.71
CA GLU A 173 8.43 -31.38 -6.71
C GLU A 173 8.89 -30.52 -5.54
N GLU A 174 10.17 -30.62 -5.12
CA GLU A 174 10.68 -29.96 -3.92
C GLU A 174 10.77 -28.42 -4.13
N PRO A 175 10.11 -27.60 -3.28
CA PRO A 175 9.97 -26.16 -3.51
C PRO A 175 11.29 -25.38 -3.65
N LEU A 176 12.24 -25.60 -2.76
CA LEU A 176 13.49 -24.83 -2.75
C LEU A 176 14.38 -25.21 -3.94
N GLU A 177 14.38 -26.48 -4.31
CA GLU A 177 15.06 -26.99 -5.49
C GLU A 177 14.46 -26.42 -6.77
N ARG A 178 13.12 -26.27 -6.84
CA ARG A 178 12.48 -25.58 -7.96
C ARG A 178 12.98 -24.14 -8.09
N VAL A 179 13.06 -23.40 -6.99
CA VAL A 179 13.59 -22.02 -7.00
C VAL A 179 15.04 -21.99 -7.46
N ARG A 180 15.89 -22.86 -6.90
CA ARG A 180 17.30 -22.96 -7.26
C ARG A 180 17.49 -23.25 -8.75
N VAL A 181 16.76 -24.22 -9.28
CA VAL A 181 16.81 -24.60 -10.70
C VAL A 181 16.23 -23.52 -11.60
N ALA A 182 15.14 -22.87 -11.21
CA ALA A 182 14.56 -21.75 -11.96
C ALA A 182 15.54 -20.58 -12.13
N ARG A 183 16.19 -20.15 -11.04
CA ARG A 183 17.21 -19.08 -11.08
C ARG A 183 18.39 -19.46 -11.98
N ALA A 184 18.90 -20.69 -11.85
CA ALA A 184 19.98 -21.18 -12.69
C ALA A 184 19.57 -21.27 -14.17
N ALA A 185 18.34 -21.68 -14.44
CA ALA A 185 17.78 -21.78 -15.78
C ALA A 185 17.67 -20.42 -16.47
N ILE A 186 17.01 -19.43 -15.84
CA ILE A 186 16.84 -18.11 -16.44
C ILE A 186 18.19 -17.46 -16.73
N LYS A 187 19.17 -17.59 -15.83
CA LYS A 187 20.55 -17.13 -16.05
C LYS A 187 21.18 -17.80 -17.28
N ARG A 188 21.15 -19.14 -17.33
CA ARG A 188 21.73 -19.92 -18.43
C ARG A 188 21.11 -19.56 -19.79
N PHE A 189 19.79 -19.43 -19.87
CA PHE A 189 19.10 -19.08 -21.11
C PHE A 189 19.32 -17.62 -21.51
N ALA A 190 19.32 -16.68 -20.55
CA ALA A 190 19.62 -15.28 -20.82
C ALA A 190 21.05 -15.10 -21.36
N GLU A 191 22.03 -15.84 -20.83
CA GLU A 191 23.43 -15.82 -21.30
C GLU A 191 23.60 -16.48 -22.68
N ALA A 192 22.87 -17.57 -22.95
CA ALA A 192 23.01 -18.34 -24.20
C ALA A 192 22.26 -17.75 -25.41
N THR A 193 21.26 -16.88 -25.18
CA THR A 193 20.46 -16.26 -26.25
C THR A 193 21.13 -15.02 -26.84
N ASP A 194 20.88 -14.72 -28.12
CA ASP A 194 21.45 -13.55 -28.79
C ASP A 194 21.02 -12.22 -28.12
N PRO A 195 21.95 -11.40 -27.58
CA PRO A 195 21.63 -10.10 -26.98
C PRO A 195 21.06 -9.07 -27.96
N GLY A 196 21.32 -9.21 -29.26
CA GLY A 196 20.74 -8.34 -30.28
C GLY A 196 19.27 -8.65 -30.60
N SER A 197 18.78 -9.81 -30.16
CA SER A 197 17.39 -10.23 -30.37
C SER A 197 16.46 -9.67 -29.29
N PHE A 198 15.22 -9.35 -29.66
CA PHE A 198 14.18 -8.93 -28.71
C PHE A 198 14.02 -9.91 -27.54
N TYR A 199 13.99 -11.21 -27.85
CA TYR A 199 13.84 -12.27 -26.85
C TYR A 199 15.02 -12.31 -25.87
N GLY A 200 16.26 -12.28 -26.39
CA GLY A 200 17.45 -12.28 -25.55
C GLY A 200 17.58 -11.03 -24.69
N ALA A 201 17.18 -9.86 -25.18
CA ALA A 201 17.11 -8.64 -24.39
C ALA A 201 16.08 -8.76 -23.26
N ALA A 202 14.87 -9.27 -23.55
CA ALA A 202 13.80 -9.45 -22.57
C ALA A 202 14.18 -10.43 -21.44
N LEU A 203 14.86 -11.54 -21.76
CA LEU A 203 15.32 -12.49 -20.74
C LEU A 203 16.38 -11.88 -19.81
N ARG A 204 17.29 -11.05 -20.33
CA ARG A 204 18.31 -10.37 -19.52
C ARG A 204 17.70 -9.32 -18.60
N GLU A 205 16.76 -8.55 -19.10
CA GLU A 205 15.98 -7.61 -18.29
C GLU A 205 15.26 -8.35 -17.14
N ARG A 206 14.61 -9.48 -17.45
CA ARG A 206 13.96 -10.30 -16.42
C ARG A 206 14.91 -10.95 -15.44
N LEU A 207 16.11 -11.37 -15.88
CA LEU A 207 17.12 -11.91 -14.99
C LEU A 207 17.50 -10.89 -13.89
N GLN A 208 17.76 -9.64 -14.28
CA GLN A 208 18.06 -8.56 -13.34
C GLN A 208 16.94 -8.37 -12.32
N GLN A 209 15.69 -8.36 -12.79
CA GLN A 209 14.52 -8.19 -11.93
C GLN A 209 14.30 -9.40 -11.00
N ILE A 210 14.58 -10.63 -11.43
CA ILE A 210 14.41 -11.85 -10.62
C ILE A 210 15.45 -11.95 -9.51
N ASP A 211 16.67 -11.45 -9.73
CA ASP A 211 17.75 -11.50 -8.73
C ASP A 211 17.37 -10.77 -7.42
N GLU A 212 16.49 -9.77 -7.49
CA GLU A 212 16.00 -9.01 -6.33
C GLU A 212 14.77 -9.64 -5.65
N ILE A 213 14.07 -10.57 -6.31
CA ILE A 213 12.86 -11.20 -5.77
C ILE A 213 13.24 -12.25 -4.71
N PRO A 214 12.65 -12.25 -3.51
CA PRO A 214 12.88 -13.32 -2.52
C PRO A 214 12.42 -14.70 -2.99
N ASP A 215 13.10 -15.77 -2.56
CA ASP A 215 12.83 -17.14 -3.02
C ASP A 215 11.40 -17.61 -2.79
N ASN A 216 10.81 -17.25 -1.64
CA ASN A 216 9.42 -17.57 -1.34
C ASN A 216 8.43 -16.86 -2.26
N VAL A 217 8.71 -15.59 -2.62
CA VAL A 217 7.89 -14.84 -3.57
C VAL A 217 8.02 -15.45 -4.97
N LEU A 218 9.25 -15.74 -5.43
CA LEU A 218 9.48 -16.35 -6.74
C LEU A 218 8.77 -17.72 -6.87
N TYR A 219 8.76 -18.51 -5.80
CA TYR A 219 8.07 -19.80 -5.77
C TYR A 219 6.55 -19.66 -5.93
N HIS A 220 5.92 -18.81 -5.12
CA HIS A 220 4.46 -18.65 -5.12
C HIS A 220 3.96 -17.88 -6.34
N ASP A 221 4.79 -16.99 -6.86
CA ASP A 221 4.44 -16.16 -8.01
C ASP A 221 4.94 -16.79 -9.32
N ASP A 222 6.16 -16.49 -9.75
CA ASP A 222 6.66 -16.90 -11.07
C ASP A 222 6.71 -18.43 -11.29
N LEU A 223 6.75 -19.26 -10.25
CA LEU A 223 6.75 -20.73 -10.41
C LEU A 223 5.38 -21.42 -10.25
N ASN A 224 4.32 -20.68 -9.94
CA ASN A 224 2.99 -21.26 -9.82
C ASN A 224 2.37 -21.49 -11.21
N PRO A 225 2.17 -22.72 -11.69
CA PRO A 225 1.70 -23.00 -13.06
C PRO A 225 0.28 -22.49 -13.34
N GLY A 226 -0.54 -22.26 -12.30
CA GLY A 226 -1.91 -21.75 -12.42
C GLY A 226 -2.03 -20.23 -12.55
N ALA A 227 -0.90 -19.50 -12.44
CA ALA A 227 -0.87 -18.05 -12.56
C ALA A 227 -1.42 -17.57 -13.90
N ARG A 228 -2.31 -16.59 -13.86
CA ARG A 228 -2.82 -15.92 -15.05
C ARG A 228 -2.88 -14.41 -14.85
N ALA A 229 -2.51 -13.68 -15.90
CA ALA A 229 -2.76 -12.25 -16.02
C ALA A 229 -4.07 -11.97 -16.77
N PHE A 230 -4.72 -10.85 -16.45
CA PHE A 230 -6.03 -10.48 -16.99
C PHE A 230 -5.98 -9.06 -17.55
N ALA A 231 -6.69 -8.81 -18.64
CA ALA A 231 -7.06 -7.46 -19.02
C ALA A 231 -8.22 -6.98 -18.12
N LEU A 232 -8.34 -5.66 -17.91
CA LEU A 232 -9.39 -5.08 -17.07
C LEU A 232 -10.78 -5.50 -17.56
N HIS A 233 -11.05 -5.42 -18.86
CA HIS A 233 -12.36 -5.77 -19.42
C HIS A 233 -12.75 -7.23 -19.12
N GLU A 234 -11.81 -8.19 -19.14
CA GLU A 234 -12.10 -9.58 -18.81
C GLU A 234 -12.59 -9.75 -17.35
N VAL A 235 -12.02 -8.97 -16.42
CA VAL A 235 -12.44 -9.01 -15.01
C VAL A 235 -13.80 -8.35 -14.83
N LEU A 236 -14.06 -7.24 -15.52
CA LEU A 236 -15.35 -6.55 -15.45
C LEU A 236 -16.48 -7.35 -16.10
N ASP A 237 -16.22 -7.99 -17.25
CA ASP A 237 -17.18 -8.85 -17.93
C ASP A 237 -17.57 -10.05 -17.04
N ALA A 238 -16.61 -10.60 -16.29
CA ALA A 238 -16.87 -11.65 -15.31
C ALA A 238 -17.62 -11.14 -14.07
N ALA A 239 -17.45 -9.87 -13.69
CA ALA A 239 -18.09 -9.28 -12.52
C ALA A 239 -19.54 -8.83 -12.79
N ALA A 240 -19.85 -8.42 -14.03
CA ALA A 240 -21.14 -7.86 -14.40
C ALA A 240 -22.34 -8.79 -14.12
N PRO A 241 -22.31 -10.11 -14.40
CA PRO A 241 -23.39 -11.04 -14.06
C PRO A 241 -23.72 -11.10 -12.56
N HIS A 242 -22.78 -10.70 -11.69
CA HIS A 242 -22.95 -10.68 -10.24
C HIS A 242 -23.43 -9.31 -9.72
N GLY A 243 -23.90 -8.42 -10.61
CA GLY A 243 -24.44 -7.12 -10.24
C GLY A 243 -23.38 -6.11 -9.80
N LEU A 244 -22.16 -6.23 -10.34
CA LEU A 244 -21.03 -5.37 -10.00
C LEU A 244 -20.67 -4.46 -11.18
N GLN A 245 -20.13 -3.28 -10.86
CA GLN A 245 -19.58 -2.33 -11.82
C GLN A 245 -18.21 -1.82 -11.36
N PHE A 246 -17.42 -1.33 -12.31
CA PHE A 246 -16.13 -0.70 -12.04
C PHE A 246 -16.30 0.60 -11.25
N LEU A 247 -15.67 0.67 -10.07
CA LEU A 247 -15.59 1.90 -9.30
C LEU A 247 -14.38 2.72 -9.74
N ALA A 248 -13.17 2.23 -9.50
CA ALA A 248 -11.90 2.91 -9.77
C ALA A 248 -10.72 1.92 -9.59
N GLU A 249 -9.49 2.39 -9.78
CA GLU A 249 -8.31 1.70 -9.27
C GLU A 249 -7.94 2.23 -7.88
N ALA A 250 -7.34 1.39 -7.03
CA ALA A 250 -6.81 1.79 -5.73
C ALA A 250 -5.57 2.70 -5.86
N SER A 251 -4.89 2.69 -7.01
CA SER A 251 -3.92 3.71 -7.38
C SER A 251 -4.66 4.98 -7.80
N PHE A 252 -4.98 5.85 -6.84
CA PHE A 252 -5.78 7.07 -7.08
C PHE A 252 -5.27 8.31 -6.32
N PRO A 253 -5.11 9.46 -6.99
CA PRO A 253 -5.03 9.58 -8.45
C PRO A 253 -3.83 8.76 -8.93
N ASN A 254 -3.88 8.27 -10.16
CA ASN A 254 -3.01 7.18 -10.59
C ASN A 254 -1.51 7.56 -10.51
N ASN A 255 -0.83 7.13 -9.44
CA ASN A 255 0.56 7.47 -9.13
C ASN A 255 1.56 6.62 -9.94
N PHE A 256 1.11 5.48 -10.49
CA PHE A 256 1.96 4.58 -11.27
C PHE A 256 1.84 4.86 -12.76
N GLY A 257 2.95 5.33 -13.34
CA GLY A 257 3.12 5.37 -14.79
C GLY A 257 2.01 6.15 -15.48
N GLY A 258 1.65 7.32 -14.95
CA GLY A 258 0.76 8.24 -15.67
C GLY A 258 1.27 8.41 -17.10
N ALA A 259 0.40 8.27 -18.08
CA ALA A 259 0.78 8.40 -19.47
C ALA A 259 1.36 9.81 -19.68
N GLN A 260 2.48 9.93 -20.40
CA GLN A 260 3.12 11.22 -20.67
C GLN A 260 3.11 11.54 -22.17
N GLY A 261 3.21 12.83 -22.49
CA GLY A 261 3.32 13.30 -23.88
C GLY A 261 2.19 12.76 -24.78
N PRO A 262 2.51 12.10 -25.92
CA PRO A 262 1.49 11.57 -26.83
C PRO A 262 0.51 10.59 -26.19
N ALA A 263 0.94 9.80 -25.21
CA ALA A 263 0.08 8.84 -24.53
C ALA A 263 -1.02 9.57 -23.72
N GLN A 264 -0.68 10.68 -23.06
CA GLN A 264 -1.66 11.51 -22.36
C GLN A 264 -2.68 12.15 -23.31
N GLN A 265 -2.26 12.53 -24.52
CA GLN A 265 -3.15 13.10 -25.53
C GLN A 265 -4.19 12.07 -26.01
N ILE A 266 -3.78 10.82 -26.19
CA ILE A 266 -4.70 9.71 -26.51
C ILE A 266 -5.75 9.56 -25.41
N LEU A 267 -5.32 9.58 -24.15
CA LEU A 267 -6.23 9.46 -23.00
C LEU A 267 -7.17 10.66 -22.84
N ASN A 268 -6.69 11.88 -23.10
CA ASN A 268 -7.52 13.09 -23.02
C ASN A 268 -8.61 13.14 -24.10
N ALA A 269 -8.45 12.39 -25.19
CA ALA A 269 -9.45 12.30 -26.26
C ALA A 269 -10.60 11.33 -25.94
N ILE A 270 -10.47 10.53 -24.87
CA ILE A 270 -11.52 9.60 -24.44
C ILE A 270 -12.51 10.36 -23.53
N PRO A 271 -13.83 10.25 -23.77
CA PRO A 271 -14.84 10.85 -22.91
C PRO A 271 -14.75 10.39 -21.46
N ALA A 272 -14.99 11.29 -20.51
CA ALA A 272 -14.88 11.00 -19.08
C ALA A 272 -15.90 9.96 -18.57
N ASP A 273 -16.99 9.74 -19.30
CA ASP A 273 -18.03 8.74 -19.05
C ASP A 273 -17.71 7.35 -19.65
N GLU A 274 -16.54 7.17 -20.27
CA GLU A 274 -16.01 5.87 -20.74
C GLU A 274 -14.82 5.37 -19.87
N PRO A 275 -14.99 5.15 -18.55
CA PRO A 275 -13.87 4.85 -17.65
C PRO A 275 -13.16 3.54 -17.98
N LEU A 276 -13.88 2.52 -18.48
CA LEU A 276 -13.26 1.27 -18.92
C LEU A 276 -12.32 1.50 -20.10
N ARG A 277 -12.74 2.30 -21.09
CA ARG A 277 -11.91 2.59 -22.25
C ARG A 277 -10.69 3.41 -21.84
N GLN A 278 -10.86 4.39 -20.95
CA GLN A 278 -9.77 5.18 -20.38
C GLN A 278 -8.70 4.27 -19.77
N GLU A 279 -9.12 3.42 -18.84
CA GLU A 279 -8.23 2.55 -18.05
C GLU A 279 -7.60 1.45 -18.90
N GLN A 280 -8.38 0.80 -19.76
CA GLN A 280 -7.86 -0.25 -20.63
C GLN A 280 -6.89 0.31 -21.68
N SER A 281 -7.11 1.53 -22.17
CA SER A 281 -6.16 2.21 -23.08
C SER A 281 -4.87 2.55 -22.34
N LEU A 282 -4.97 3.00 -21.09
CA LEU A 282 -3.80 3.26 -20.26
C LEU A 282 -2.96 1.98 -20.07
N ASP A 283 -3.57 0.83 -19.80
CA ASP A 283 -2.84 -0.45 -19.69
C ASP A 283 -1.98 -0.76 -20.90
N LEU A 284 -2.55 -0.53 -22.10
CA LEU A 284 -1.88 -0.78 -23.36
C LEU A 284 -0.74 0.22 -23.60
N LEU A 285 -0.91 1.47 -23.20
CA LEU A 285 0.08 2.53 -23.38
C LEU A 285 1.29 2.35 -22.46
N ILE A 286 1.10 1.86 -21.24
CA ILE A 286 2.16 1.79 -20.21
C ILE A 286 2.65 0.37 -19.95
N GLY A 287 2.05 -0.63 -20.61
CA GLY A 287 2.37 -2.03 -20.37
C GLY A 287 2.07 -2.46 -18.93
N ARG A 288 0.89 -2.12 -18.40
CA ARG A 288 0.55 -2.41 -16.98
C ARG A 288 0.67 -3.90 -16.69
N CYS A 289 1.37 -4.24 -15.59
CA CYS A 289 1.59 -5.63 -15.15
C CYS A 289 0.81 -6.01 -13.89
N PHE A 290 0.19 -5.07 -13.19
CA PHE A 290 -0.58 -5.35 -11.98
C PHE A 290 -1.71 -4.34 -11.81
N ARG A 291 -2.90 -4.80 -11.39
CA ARG A 291 -4.08 -3.96 -11.11
C ARG A 291 -4.59 -4.19 -9.69
N GLN A 292 -5.26 -3.17 -9.17
CA GLN A 292 -5.85 -3.13 -7.84
C GLN A 292 -7.24 -2.50 -8.00
N THR A 293 -8.16 -3.28 -8.54
CA THR A 293 -9.45 -2.79 -9.02
C THR A 293 -10.46 -2.73 -7.87
N LEU A 294 -11.19 -1.62 -7.82
CA LEU A 294 -12.33 -1.43 -6.96
C LEU A 294 -13.63 -1.67 -7.75
N LEU A 295 -14.53 -2.43 -7.14
CA LEU A 295 -15.86 -2.71 -7.66
C LEU A 295 -16.91 -2.26 -6.64
N CYS A 296 -18.08 -1.86 -7.12
CA CYS A 296 -19.26 -1.62 -6.31
C CYS A 296 -20.49 -2.22 -7.00
N ARG A 297 -21.65 -2.15 -6.36
CA ARG A 297 -22.89 -2.65 -6.95
C ARG A 297 -23.30 -1.81 -8.16
N SER A 298 -23.87 -2.46 -9.18
CA SER A 298 -24.25 -1.82 -10.45
C SER A 298 -25.44 -0.86 -10.34
N ASP A 299 -26.18 -0.89 -9.22
CA ASP A 299 -27.30 0.02 -8.93
C ASP A 299 -26.85 1.39 -8.40
N ILE A 300 -25.56 1.57 -8.10
CA ILE A 300 -25.00 2.84 -7.61
C ILE A 300 -24.71 3.81 -8.76
N ALA A 301 -25.25 5.03 -8.66
CA ALA A 301 -24.94 6.10 -9.59
C ALA A 301 -23.59 6.74 -9.26
N LEU A 302 -22.58 6.49 -10.09
CA LEU A 302 -21.22 7.01 -9.89
C LEU A 302 -21.01 8.35 -10.62
N GLN A 303 -20.25 9.24 -9.99
CA GLN A 303 -19.75 10.48 -10.59
C GLN A 303 -18.38 10.23 -11.24
N ARG A 304 -18.20 10.71 -12.48
CA ARG A 304 -16.98 10.52 -13.27
C ARG A 304 -16.29 11.85 -13.55
N GLY A 305 -14.96 11.78 -13.69
CA GLY A 305 -14.11 12.95 -13.93
C GLY A 305 -13.92 13.85 -12.71
N PHE A 306 -13.13 14.91 -12.89
CA PHE A 306 -12.76 15.86 -11.83
C PHE A 306 -13.63 17.13 -11.80
N SER A 307 -14.61 17.27 -12.70
CA SER A 307 -15.36 18.53 -12.85
C SER A 307 -16.22 18.90 -11.62
N ARG A 308 -16.61 17.92 -10.81
CA ARG A 308 -17.35 18.11 -9.55
C ARG A 308 -16.48 17.90 -8.30
N PHE A 309 -15.19 17.64 -8.50
CA PHE A 309 -14.28 17.39 -7.39
C PHE A 309 -13.96 18.67 -6.65
N THR A 310 -14.04 18.60 -5.32
CA THR A 310 -13.60 19.65 -4.41
C THR A 310 -12.77 19.03 -3.30
N LEU A 311 -11.76 19.76 -2.82
CA LEU A 311 -10.94 19.36 -1.69
C LEU A 311 -11.62 19.59 -0.34
N ALA A 312 -12.72 20.35 -0.31
CA ALA A 312 -13.36 20.81 0.93
C ALA A 312 -13.82 19.69 1.89
N SER A 313 -14.12 18.50 1.35
CA SER A 313 -14.55 17.34 2.13
C SER A 313 -13.42 16.49 2.69
N TYR A 314 -12.16 16.84 2.43
CA TYR A 314 -11.02 15.97 2.69
C TYR A 314 -10.00 16.59 3.65
N HIS A 315 -9.27 15.72 4.30
CA HIS A 315 -7.99 16.00 4.91
C HIS A 315 -6.88 15.81 3.85
N LEU A 316 -5.83 16.61 3.95
CA LEU A 316 -4.71 16.62 3.01
C LEU A 316 -3.41 16.25 3.72
N ALA A 317 -2.55 15.51 3.04
CA ALA A 317 -1.21 15.16 3.50
C ALA A 317 -0.21 15.19 2.35
N ALA A 318 1.03 15.59 2.62
CA ALA A 318 2.12 15.52 1.66
C ALA A 318 3.46 15.30 2.36
N ASN A 319 4.27 14.36 1.88
CA ASN A 319 5.66 14.22 2.31
C ASN A 319 6.51 15.27 1.60
N VAL A 320 6.40 16.52 2.03
CA VAL A 320 7.01 17.66 1.38
C VAL A 320 7.96 18.40 2.31
N ARG A 321 9.04 18.94 1.75
CA ARG A 321 9.95 19.88 2.41
C ARG A 321 10.39 20.96 1.44
N GLU A 322 10.81 22.10 1.96
CA GLU A 322 11.45 23.12 1.11
C GLU A 322 12.79 22.60 0.58
N ALA A 323 13.08 22.93 -0.67
CA ALA A 323 14.37 22.66 -1.27
C ALA A 323 15.43 23.61 -0.68
N GLU A 324 16.62 23.09 -0.39
CA GLU A 324 17.75 23.90 0.10
C GLU A 324 18.30 24.83 -0.98
N GLU A 325 18.28 24.36 -2.24
CA GLU A 325 18.65 25.15 -3.41
C GLU A 325 17.53 26.13 -3.74
N LYS A 326 17.87 27.42 -3.79
CA LYS A 326 16.93 28.47 -4.21
C LYS A 326 16.70 28.40 -5.72
N ASP A 327 15.46 28.63 -6.12
CA ASP A 327 15.13 28.85 -7.53
C ASP A 327 15.64 30.23 -7.96
N ASP A 328 16.28 30.32 -9.13
CA ASP A 328 16.83 31.58 -9.64
C ASP A 328 15.74 32.58 -10.04
N ARG A 329 14.49 32.11 -10.24
CA ARG A 329 13.38 32.99 -10.62
C ARG A 329 12.83 33.74 -9.41
N PRO A 330 12.66 35.08 -9.50
CA PRO A 330 12.09 35.87 -8.40
C PRO A 330 10.69 35.39 -8.01
N GLY A 331 10.46 35.23 -6.71
CA GLY A 331 9.15 34.83 -6.18
C GLY A 331 8.80 33.36 -6.41
N VAL A 332 9.74 32.51 -6.83
CA VAL A 332 9.52 31.06 -6.96
C VAL A 332 10.19 30.31 -5.80
N GLY A 333 9.45 29.40 -5.17
CA GLY A 333 9.94 28.50 -4.12
C GLY A 333 10.04 27.07 -4.64
N GLY A 334 11.14 26.39 -4.33
CA GLY A 334 11.34 24.98 -4.64
C GLY A 334 10.88 24.07 -3.50
N PHE A 335 10.15 23.01 -3.84
CA PHE A 335 9.69 21.99 -2.90
C PHE A 335 10.10 20.60 -3.36
N LEU A 336 10.49 19.76 -2.42
CA LEU A 336 10.85 18.36 -2.63
C LEU A 336 9.76 17.47 -2.04
N PHE A 337 9.16 16.63 -2.89
CA PHE A 337 8.18 15.62 -2.50
C PHE A 337 8.83 14.24 -2.49
N GLY A 338 8.73 13.53 -1.36
CA GLY A 338 9.43 12.27 -1.16
C GLY A 338 10.93 12.43 -1.40
N SER A 339 11.52 11.50 -2.14
CA SER A 339 12.95 11.46 -2.42
C SER A 339 13.35 12.31 -3.63
N ASP A 340 12.50 12.41 -4.66
CA ASP A 340 13.00 12.69 -6.02
C ASP A 340 12.20 13.72 -6.83
N VAL A 341 11.00 14.14 -6.39
CA VAL A 341 10.16 15.06 -7.20
C VAL A 341 10.32 16.50 -6.73
N ARG A 342 10.79 17.37 -7.63
CA ARG A 342 10.89 18.82 -7.44
C ARG A 342 9.67 19.52 -8.03
N LEU A 343 9.03 20.37 -7.24
CA LEU A 343 7.97 21.27 -7.69
C LEU A 343 8.39 22.73 -7.45
N ALA A 344 8.29 23.53 -8.49
CA ALA A 344 8.45 24.98 -8.40
C ALA A 344 7.06 25.63 -8.23
N VAL A 345 6.92 26.48 -7.22
CA VAL A 345 5.66 27.15 -6.87
C VAL A 345 5.89 28.64 -6.79
N ASP A 346 5.05 29.43 -7.46
CA ASP A 346 5.11 30.90 -7.47
C ASP A 346 4.01 31.56 -6.62
N LEU A 347 2.96 30.83 -6.28
CA LEU A 347 1.87 31.30 -5.42
C LEU A 347 2.25 31.22 -3.93
N GLU A 348 2.38 32.37 -3.25
CA GLU A 348 2.80 32.43 -1.83
C GLU A 348 1.92 31.62 -0.88
N SER A 349 0.60 31.67 -1.03
CA SER A 349 -0.33 30.86 -0.21
C SER A 349 -0.16 29.36 -0.46
N ALA A 350 0.21 28.93 -1.67
CA ALA A 350 0.51 27.53 -1.93
C ALA A 350 1.83 27.09 -1.29
N LYS A 351 2.86 27.97 -1.27
CA LYS A 351 4.12 27.70 -0.55
C LYS A 351 3.87 27.52 0.95
N ALA A 352 3.06 28.40 1.54
CA ALA A 352 2.64 28.31 2.94
C ALA A 352 1.91 26.99 3.23
N ALA A 353 0.92 26.63 2.39
CA ALA A 353 0.21 25.36 2.53
C ALA A 353 1.15 24.15 2.49
N LEU A 354 2.14 24.13 1.58
CA LEU A 354 3.12 23.05 1.49
C LEU A 354 4.05 22.99 2.71
N ARG A 355 4.48 24.14 3.26
CA ARG A 355 5.24 24.16 4.52
C ARG A 355 4.44 23.56 5.68
N VAL A 356 3.18 23.98 5.83
CA VAL A 356 2.28 23.49 6.87
C VAL A 356 2.07 21.98 6.75
N LEU A 357 1.84 21.47 5.53
CA LEU A 357 1.74 20.02 5.28
C LEU A 357 3.03 19.27 5.60
N GLY A 358 4.18 19.81 5.21
CA GLY A 358 5.50 19.21 5.46
C GLY A 358 5.87 19.11 6.94
N GLN A 359 5.42 20.07 7.74
CA GLN A 359 5.56 20.08 9.20
C GLN A 359 4.60 19.08 9.87
N ALA A 360 3.39 18.94 9.35
CA ALA A 360 2.40 18.00 9.87
C ALA A 360 2.64 16.56 9.43
N TRP A 361 3.47 16.30 8.42
CA TRP A 361 3.77 14.96 7.93
C TRP A 361 4.32 14.05 9.06
N PRO A 362 3.84 12.79 9.20
CA PRO A 362 2.93 12.05 8.30
C PRO A 362 1.44 12.17 8.64
N GLY A 363 1.05 13.14 9.45
CA GLY A 363 -0.35 13.46 9.72
C GLY A 363 -1.05 14.11 8.52
N SER A 364 -2.32 14.45 8.70
CA SER A 364 -3.14 15.14 7.70
C SER A 364 -3.94 16.27 8.32
N ILE A 365 -4.17 17.32 7.55
CA ILE A 365 -4.86 18.55 7.98
C ILE A 365 -6.15 18.70 7.20
N GLY A 366 -7.25 19.10 7.87
CA GLY A 366 -8.52 19.36 7.18
C GLY A 366 -8.39 20.50 6.17
N HIS A 367 -9.05 20.41 5.01
CA HIS A 367 -8.95 21.42 3.95
C HIS A 367 -9.16 22.86 4.43
N ALA A 368 -10.25 23.11 5.18
CA ALA A 368 -10.58 24.43 5.69
C ALA A 368 -9.49 24.99 6.64
N GLU A 369 -8.92 24.14 7.49
CA GLU A 369 -7.84 24.50 8.41
C GLU A 369 -6.57 24.85 7.63
N LEU A 370 -6.19 24.00 6.66
CA LEU A 370 -5.01 24.23 5.82
C LEU A 370 -5.11 25.55 5.06
N VAL A 371 -6.26 25.82 4.44
CA VAL A 371 -6.49 27.07 3.70
C VAL A 371 -6.40 28.27 4.64
N ALA A 372 -7.01 28.21 5.82
CA ALA A 372 -6.93 29.29 6.79
C ALA A 372 -5.48 29.58 7.24
N SER A 373 -4.72 28.54 7.60
CA SER A 373 -3.31 28.68 7.99
C SER A 373 -2.44 29.23 6.87
N ALA A 374 -2.63 28.73 5.64
CA ALA A 374 -1.87 29.17 4.48
C ALA A 374 -2.11 30.64 4.12
N LEU A 375 -3.36 31.10 4.23
CA LEU A 375 -3.71 32.50 3.98
C LEU A 375 -3.19 33.43 5.08
N ASP A 376 -3.24 33.02 6.35
CA ASP A 376 -2.68 33.83 7.45
C ASP A 376 -1.16 33.98 7.32
N GLU A 377 -0.44 32.89 6.99
CA GLU A 377 1.00 32.94 6.79
C GLU A 377 1.39 33.80 5.57
N ALA A 378 0.59 33.77 4.50
CA ALA A 378 0.83 34.56 3.30
C ALA A 378 0.22 35.97 3.34
N ARG A 379 -0.38 36.41 4.47
CA ARG A 379 -1.23 37.61 4.54
C ARG A 379 -0.62 38.89 3.97
N ASP A 380 0.68 39.07 4.15
CA ASP A 380 1.40 40.27 3.70
C ASP A 380 1.58 40.32 2.18
N SER A 381 1.34 39.20 1.50
CA SER A 381 1.44 39.04 0.03
C SER A 381 0.09 38.84 -0.65
N LEU A 382 -1.02 38.80 0.10
CA LEU A 382 -2.36 38.60 -0.47
C LEU A 382 -2.92 39.89 -1.08
N GLY A 383 -3.70 39.74 -2.15
CA GLY A 383 -4.53 40.80 -2.68
C GLY A 383 -5.71 41.13 -1.74
N PRO A 384 -6.44 42.25 -1.99
CA PRO A 384 -7.57 42.66 -1.14
C PRO A 384 -8.79 41.74 -1.22
N ASP A 385 -8.86 40.86 -2.22
CA ASP A 385 -9.96 39.93 -2.46
C ASP A 385 -9.60 38.52 -1.96
N ILE A 386 -9.94 38.24 -0.71
CA ILE A 386 -9.64 36.97 -0.04
C ILE A 386 -10.36 35.78 -0.69
N GLU A 387 -11.56 35.99 -1.24
CA GLU A 387 -12.31 34.93 -1.92
C GLU A 387 -11.57 34.48 -3.18
N ARG A 388 -11.07 35.45 -3.97
CA ARG A 388 -10.23 35.16 -5.13
C ARG A 388 -8.92 34.47 -4.77
N GLU A 389 -8.23 34.91 -3.71
CA GLU A 389 -6.99 34.26 -3.27
C GLU A 389 -7.23 32.83 -2.77
N THR A 390 -8.36 32.60 -2.09
CA THR A 390 -8.81 31.27 -1.68
C THR A 390 -9.05 30.36 -2.90
N GLY A 391 -9.71 30.89 -3.94
CA GLY A 391 -9.92 30.19 -5.20
C GLY A 391 -8.62 29.75 -5.87
N ARG A 392 -7.63 30.65 -5.96
CA ARG A 392 -6.31 30.35 -6.54
C ARG A 392 -5.57 29.27 -5.75
N LEU A 393 -5.61 29.34 -4.42
CA LEU A 393 -5.01 28.31 -3.57
C LEU A 393 -5.66 26.94 -3.81
N ASN A 394 -6.99 26.88 -3.86
CA ASN A 394 -7.71 25.64 -4.11
C ASN A 394 -7.40 25.03 -5.49
N GLU A 395 -7.30 25.86 -6.52
CA GLU A 395 -6.90 25.42 -7.86
C GLU A 395 -5.46 24.86 -7.87
N ALA A 396 -4.54 25.52 -7.17
CA ALA A 396 -3.16 25.07 -7.02
C ALA A 396 -3.09 23.72 -6.28
N LEU A 397 -3.75 23.59 -5.12
CA LEU A 397 -3.81 22.34 -4.37
C LEU A 397 -4.43 21.20 -5.21
N ALA A 398 -5.50 21.49 -5.95
CA ALA A 398 -6.12 20.50 -6.83
C ALA A 398 -5.19 20.09 -7.99
N ALA A 399 -4.35 21.01 -8.50
CA ALA A 399 -3.34 20.68 -9.50
C ALA A 399 -2.23 19.77 -8.94
N ILE A 400 -1.74 20.06 -7.73
CA ILE A 400 -0.75 19.24 -7.02
C ILE A 400 -1.32 17.83 -6.75
N TYR A 401 -2.59 17.75 -6.35
CA TYR A 401 -3.32 16.49 -6.21
C TYR A 401 -3.38 15.70 -7.51
N ARG A 402 -3.81 16.31 -8.62
CA ARG A 402 -3.87 15.64 -9.93
C ARG A 402 -2.50 15.18 -10.42
N ALA A 403 -1.42 15.82 -9.98
CA ALA A 403 -0.05 15.42 -10.27
C ALA A 403 0.44 14.24 -9.40
N GLY A 404 -0.35 13.75 -8.45
CA GLY A 404 0.01 12.63 -7.56
C GLY A 404 0.92 13.04 -6.40
N LEU A 405 1.08 14.34 -6.12
CA LEU A 405 2.00 14.87 -5.10
C LEU A 405 1.30 15.20 -3.77
N LEU A 406 -0.02 15.19 -3.76
CA LEU A 406 -0.85 15.46 -2.59
C LEU A 406 -1.77 14.27 -2.36
N GLU A 407 -1.92 13.87 -1.11
CA GLU A 407 -2.84 12.81 -0.71
C GLU A 407 -4.10 13.42 -0.11
N ILE A 408 -5.24 12.76 -0.32
CA ILE A 408 -6.51 13.11 0.32
C ILE A 408 -7.04 11.93 1.13
N SER A 409 -7.74 12.23 2.22
CA SER A 409 -8.48 11.24 3.00
C SER A 409 -9.78 11.83 3.54
N LEU A 410 -10.85 11.05 3.63
CA LEU A 410 -12.11 11.48 4.25
C LEU A 410 -12.01 11.69 5.75
N GLU A 411 -11.16 10.88 6.39
CA GLU A 411 -10.95 10.90 7.83
C GLU A 411 -9.50 11.31 8.11
N PRO A 412 -9.24 11.97 9.26
CA PRO A 412 -7.87 12.29 9.64
C PRO A 412 -7.07 11.03 9.94
N HIS A 413 -5.77 11.05 9.61
CA HIS A 413 -4.84 9.99 10.02
C HIS A 413 -4.70 9.98 11.54
N ARG A 414 -4.96 8.82 12.16
CA ARG A 414 -4.92 8.64 13.62
C ARG A 414 -3.50 8.32 14.08
N LEU A 415 -2.66 9.34 14.14
CA LEU A 415 -1.26 9.23 14.58
C LEU A 415 -0.81 10.53 15.26
N ILE A 416 0.30 10.46 15.99
CA ILE A 416 0.97 11.63 16.54
C ILE A 416 2.27 11.89 15.78
N THR A 417 2.57 13.17 15.53
CA THR A 417 3.83 13.61 14.91
C THR A 417 4.74 14.34 15.90
N ALA A 418 4.20 14.85 17.00
CA ALA A 418 4.97 15.49 18.06
C ALA A 418 5.62 14.45 19.00
N VAL A 419 6.92 14.58 19.22
CA VAL A 419 7.65 13.72 20.16
C VAL A 419 7.36 14.20 21.59
N GLY A 420 6.61 13.40 22.35
CA GLY A 420 6.37 13.65 23.77
C GLY A 420 7.58 13.33 24.66
N GLU A 421 7.53 13.76 25.94
CA GLU A 421 8.59 13.47 26.92
C GLU A 421 8.84 11.97 27.10
N ARG A 422 7.76 11.17 27.02
CA ARG A 422 7.79 9.71 27.04
C ARG A 422 7.13 9.15 25.79
N PRO A 423 7.89 8.98 24.70
CA PRO A 423 7.34 8.58 23.41
C PRO A 423 6.77 7.17 23.43
N VAL A 424 5.68 6.97 22.69
CA VAL A 424 4.99 5.69 22.52
C VAL A 424 4.95 5.36 21.03
N ALA A 425 5.58 4.26 20.62
CA ALA A 425 5.35 3.68 19.30
C ALA A 425 4.16 2.71 19.36
N SER A 426 3.52 2.48 18.21
CA SER A 426 2.37 1.57 18.12
C SER A 426 2.70 0.18 18.70
N LEU A 427 1.75 -0.42 19.40
CA LEU A 427 1.94 -1.74 20.04
C LEU A 427 2.41 -2.79 19.01
N LEU A 428 1.82 -2.77 17.82
CA LEU A 428 2.17 -3.67 16.74
C LEU A 428 3.59 -3.44 16.23
N ALA A 429 3.97 -2.19 15.95
CA ALA A 429 5.31 -1.88 15.46
C ALA A 429 6.40 -2.29 16.46
N ARG A 430 6.16 -2.08 17.76
CA ARG A 430 7.09 -2.51 18.82
C ARG A 430 7.27 -4.03 18.86
N ARG A 431 6.19 -4.80 18.67
CA ARG A 431 6.25 -6.27 18.62
C ARG A 431 6.95 -6.75 17.35
N GLN A 432 6.59 -6.19 16.19
CA GLN A 432 7.20 -6.54 14.91
C GLN A 432 8.69 -6.21 14.89
N ALA A 433 9.12 -5.08 15.48
CA ALA A 433 10.53 -4.71 15.60
C ALA A 433 11.37 -5.73 16.39
N LEU A 434 10.75 -6.51 17.31
CA LEU A 434 11.44 -7.60 18.02
C LEU A 434 11.57 -8.87 17.17
N ALA A 435 10.68 -9.06 16.19
CA ALA A 435 10.57 -10.30 15.42
C ALA A 435 11.22 -10.22 14.02
N GLY A 436 11.29 -9.04 13.42
CA GLY A 436 11.77 -8.86 12.05
C GLY A 436 12.22 -7.44 11.72
N ASN A 437 12.67 -7.24 10.49
CA ASN A 437 13.15 -5.97 9.95
C ASN A 437 12.06 -5.10 9.32
N GLU A 438 10.80 -5.51 9.41
CA GLU A 438 9.68 -4.76 8.85
C GLU A 438 8.62 -4.55 9.93
N VAL A 439 8.07 -3.34 9.99
CA VAL A 439 6.96 -2.97 10.87
C VAL A 439 5.83 -2.34 10.07
N THR A 440 4.63 -2.38 10.61
CA THR A 440 3.46 -1.68 10.06
C THR A 440 3.29 -0.34 10.78
N ASP A 441 3.27 0.74 10.02
CA ASP A 441 3.01 2.07 10.56
C ASP A 441 1.51 2.36 10.75
N LEU A 442 1.19 3.52 11.34
CA LEU A 442 -0.19 3.96 11.58
C LEU A 442 -0.89 4.48 10.30
N ARG A 443 -0.22 4.39 9.15
CA ARG A 443 -0.79 4.65 7.83
C ARG A 443 -0.95 3.36 7.03
N HIS A 444 -0.83 2.21 7.69
CA HIS A 444 -0.98 0.88 7.11
C HIS A 444 0.07 0.55 6.03
N ARG A 445 1.26 1.15 6.15
CA ARG A 445 2.41 0.90 5.27
C ARG A 445 3.39 -0.06 5.94
N ALA A 446 4.00 -0.92 5.13
CA ALA A 446 5.18 -1.66 5.52
C ALA A 446 6.39 -0.71 5.54
N VAL A 447 7.10 -0.68 6.67
CA VAL A 447 8.28 0.16 6.89
C VAL A 447 9.44 -0.74 7.29
N ALA A 448 10.50 -0.72 6.49
CA ALA A 448 11.75 -1.39 6.82
C ALA A 448 12.46 -0.64 7.96
N LEU A 449 12.89 -1.39 8.98
CA LEU A 449 13.75 -0.94 10.06
C LEU A 449 15.13 -1.60 9.90
N ASP A 450 15.99 -0.92 9.15
CA ASP A 450 17.34 -1.39 8.88
C ASP A 450 18.21 -1.32 10.15
N GLY A 451 18.88 -2.43 10.44
CA GLY A 451 19.78 -2.55 11.58
C GLY A 451 19.09 -2.88 12.90
N VAL A 452 19.81 -3.66 13.72
CA VAL A 452 19.33 -4.10 15.04
C VAL A 452 19.17 -2.93 16.03
N VAL A 453 19.93 -1.85 15.84
CA VAL A 453 19.90 -0.65 16.70
C VAL A 453 18.54 0.05 16.59
N VAL A 454 18.05 0.32 15.37
CA VAL A 454 16.78 0.99 15.14
C VAL A 454 15.61 0.14 15.64
N ARG A 455 15.64 -1.17 15.35
CA ARG A 455 14.63 -2.11 15.86
C ARG A 455 14.57 -2.13 17.39
N LYS A 456 15.74 -2.21 18.04
CA LYS A 456 15.83 -2.15 19.49
C LYS A 456 15.26 -0.83 20.00
N PHE A 457 15.64 0.29 19.39
CA PHE A 457 15.15 1.61 19.75
C PHE A 457 13.61 1.69 19.72
N VAL A 458 12.98 1.29 18.60
CA VAL A 458 11.51 1.27 18.46
C VAL A 458 10.87 0.40 19.54
N SER A 459 11.42 -0.77 19.84
CA SER A 459 10.86 -1.67 20.86
C SER A 459 10.77 -1.05 22.27
N LEU A 460 11.66 -0.09 22.59
CA LEU A 460 11.74 0.61 23.88
C LEU A 460 10.72 1.74 24.04
N LEU A 461 10.08 2.20 22.95
CA LEU A 461 9.16 3.35 22.95
C LEU A 461 7.79 2.96 23.49
N ASP A 462 7.69 2.73 24.79
CA ASP A 462 6.49 2.21 25.46
C ASP A 462 5.77 3.23 26.35
N GLY A 463 6.19 4.49 26.31
CA GLY A 463 5.65 5.55 27.15
C GLY A 463 6.18 5.59 28.57
N THR A 464 7.12 4.71 28.94
CA THR A 464 7.71 4.71 30.31
C THR A 464 9.06 5.39 30.38
N ARG A 465 9.75 5.60 29.24
CA ARG A 465 11.13 6.09 29.16
C ARG A 465 11.20 7.52 28.64
N THR A 466 12.05 8.32 29.26
CA THR A 466 12.47 9.64 28.73
C THR A 466 13.67 9.48 27.79
N ALA A 467 14.01 10.53 27.02
CA ALA A 467 15.18 10.50 26.14
C ALA A 467 16.51 10.11 26.85
N PRO A 468 16.83 10.63 28.06
CA PRO A 468 18.00 10.15 28.81
C PRO A 468 17.93 8.67 29.21
N MET A 469 16.75 8.14 29.52
CA MET A 469 16.58 6.71 29.83
C MET A 469 16.77 5.84 28.58
N LEU A 470 16.23 6.27 27.44
CA LEU A 470 16.45 5.62 26.14
C LEU A 470 17.95 5.56 25.80
N LEU A 471 18.67 6.67 25.97
CA LEU A 471 20.11 6.73 25.76
C LEU A 471 20.88 5.74 26.65
N ALA A 472 20.50 5.63 27.93
CA ALA A 472 21.13 4.70 28.87
C ALA A 472 20.89 3.24 28.45
N GLU A 473 19.66 2.88 28.10
CA GLU A 473 19.30 1.51 27.70
C GLU A 473 19.89 1.12 26.34
N MET A 474 19.94 2.05 25.38
CA MET A 474 20.61 1.82 24.10
C MET A 474 22.11 1.54 24.31
N ASN A 475 22.77 2.29 25.18
CA ASN A 475 24.18 2.07 25.51
C ASN A 475 24.43 0.76 26.26
N ALA A 476 23.51 0.35 27.15
CA ALA A 476 23.57 -0.96 27.80
C ALA A 476 23.45 -2.09 26.77
N PHE A 477 22.48 -1.99 25.85
CA PHE A 477 22.29 -2.95 24.77
C PHE A 477 23.54 -3.05 23.87
N LEU A 478 24.12 -1.93 23.46
CA LEU A 478 25.33 -1.93 22.64
C LEU A 478 26.50 -2.59 23.37
N ALA A 479 26.68 -2.31 24.67
CA ALA A 479 27.73 -2.94 25.48
C ALA A 479 27.55 -4.47 25.58
N GLU A 480 26.32 -4.94 25.79
CA GLU A 480 26.00 -6.38 25.80
C GLU A 480 26.27 -7.04 24.44
N ALA A 481 25.86 -6.39 23.34
CA ALA A 481 26.09 -6.90 21.99
C ALA A 481 27.59 -7.04 21.68
N HIS A 482 28.41 -6.04 22.06
CA HIS A 482 29.86 -6.10 21.90
C HIS A 482 30.50 -7.19 22.77
N ALA A 483 30.02 -7.37 24.00
CA ALA A 483 30.50 -8.44 24.89
C ALA A 483 30.16 -9.84 24.36
N ALA A 484 29.02 -9.99 23.66
CA ALA A 484 28.55 -11.26 23.13
C ALA A 484 29.24 -11.71 21.82
N GLY A 485 30.05 -10.86 21.19
CA GLY A 485 30.91 -11.22 20.04
C GLY A 485 30.19 -11.64 18.76
N ARG A 486 28.87 -11.45 18.65
CA ARG A 486 28.08 -11.71 17.42
C ARG A 486 27.73 -10.37 16.76
N ASP A 487 28.06 -10.23 15.48
CA ASP A 487 27.72 -9.07 14.62
C ASP A 487 28.13 -7.67 15.16
N ALA A 488 29.01 -7.61 16.16
CA ALA A 488 29.39 -6.36 16.82
C ALA A 488 30.36 -5.47 16.01
N ALA A 489 30.92 -5.97 14.91
CA ALA A 489 31.88 -5.20 14.11
C ALA A 489 31.24 -3.99 13.42
N ASP A 490 29.95 -4.10 13.05
CA ASP A 490 29.20 -3.07 12.33
C ASP A 490 28.29 -2.22 13.24
N LEU A 491 28.28 -2.51 14.56
CA LEU A 491 27.48 -1.76 15.53
C LEU A 491 28.26 -0.55 16.06
N PRO A 492 27.58 0.58 16.32
CA PRO A 492 28.22 1.72 16.98
C PRO A 492 28.64 1.34 18.40
N ARG A 493 29.82 1.78 18.83
CA ARG A 493 30.33 1.51 20.20
C ARG A 493 29.45 2.10 21.29
N ARG A 494 28.81 3.23 21.00
CA ARG A 494 27.97 3.99 21.92
C ARG A 494 27.01 4.85 21.11
N ALA A 495 25.79 5.02 21.61
CA ALA A 495 24.83 6.00 21.12
C ALA A 495 25.03 7.37 21.80
N THR A 496 24.74 8.46 21.09
CA THR A 496 24.75 9.84 21.63
C THR A 496 23.34 10.38 21.88
N ALA A 497 23.24 11.50 22.59
CA ALA A 497 21.96 12.17 22.82
C ALA A 497 21.36 12.69 21.49
N GLU A 498 22.20 13.22 20.61
CA GLU A 498 21.79 13.72 19.29
C GLU A 498 21.24 12.58 18.41
N GLU A 499 21.83 11.39 18.47
CA GLU A 499 21.34 10.20 17.76
C GLU A 499 19.98 9.73 18.29
N VAL A 500 19.76 9.78 19.62
CA VAL A 500 18.44 9.49 20.20
C VAL A 500 17.39 10.49 19.72
N GLU A 501 17.70 11.79 19.73
CA GLU A 501 16.78 12.82 19.22
C GLU A 501 16.52 12.69 17.71
N MET A 502 17.52 12.32 16.93
CA MET A 502 17.38 11.99 15.51
C MET A 502 16.43 10.81 15.33
N HIS A 503 16.66 9.68 16.02
CA HIS A 503 15.80 8.50 15.91
C HIS A 503 14.36 8.77 16.37
N LEU A 504 14.14 9.61 17.38
CA LEU A 504 12.77 10.02 17.76
C LEU A 504 12.07 10.78 16.63
N ARG A 505 12.77 11.69 15.96
CA ARG A 505 12.25 12.41 14.80
C ARG A 505 11.98 11.47 13.62
N ASP A 506 12.87 10.50 13.38
CA ASP A 506 12.68 9.52 12.30
C ASP A 506 11.46 8.65 12.56
N VAL A 507 11.31 8.10 13.77
CA VAL A 507 10.13 7.30 14.17
C VAL A 507 8.84 8.11 14.03
N ALA A 508 8.85 9.39 14.38
CA ALA A 508 7.71 10.29 14.16
C ALA A 508 7.40 10.47 12.66
N ARG A 509 8.41 10.75 11.83
CA ARG A 509 8.26 10.92 10.37
C ARG A 509 7.85 9.62 9.66
N LEU A 510 8.22 8.47 10.20
CA LEU A 510 7.79 7.13 9.75
C LEU A 510 6.34 6.79 10.14
N GLY A 511 5.68 7.60 10.98
CA GLY A 511 4.28 7.38 11.36
C GLY A 511 4.10 6.25 12.37
N LEU A 512 5.13 6.00 13.18
CA LEU A 512 5.12 4.91 14.18
C LEU A 512 4.63 5.36 15.55
N LEU A 513 4.59 6.67 15.84
CA LEU A 513 4.18 7.20 17.14
C LEU A 513 2.67 7.19 17.33
N ALA A 514 2.23 6.50 18.39
CA ALA A 514 0.84 6.40 18.83
C ALA A 514 0.56 7.35 20.00
N GLY A 515 -0.69 7.77 20.12
CA GLY A 515 -1.19 8.72 21.11
C GLY A 515 -2.50 8.34 21.73
#